data_AF-A0ABD6P7I7-F1
#
_entry.id   AF-A0ABD6P7I7-F1
#
_cell.length_a   1.000
_cell.length_b   1.000
_cell.length_c   1.000
_cell.angle_alpha   90.00
_cell.angle_beta   90.00
_cell.angle_gamma   90.00
#
_symmetry.space_group_name_H-M   'P 1'
#
loop_
_entity.id
_entity.type
_entity.pdbx_description
1 polymer ?
#
loop_
_entity_poly.entity_id
_entity_poly.type
_entity_poly.pdbx_seq_one_letter_code
_entity_poly.pdbx_strand_id
1 'polypeptide(L)'
;MRITAWLVVAGLLAGALVVASPAPADAPAQPATRQYYPQQPAPGDPMAEAEELRRQIADLDASWEALTPEQRNQRIAGLQQQVTKVDLDSRNLPQDQKAQMDAILLPSLLHLADLLRKVQTPPQGPCVFPLCLPGL
;
A
#
# COMPACT_ATOMS: atom_id res chain seq x y z
N MET A 1 -0.89 33.39 -4.96
CA MET A 1 -2.21 33.15 -5.58
C MET A 1 -3.09 32.47 -4.55
N ARG A 2 -4.22 33.10 -4.22
CA ARG A 2 -5.31 32.60 -3.35
C ARG A 2 -6.55 32.58 -4.23
N ILE A 3 -7.14 31.43 -4.52
CA ILE A 3 -8.53 31.36 -5.02
C ILE A 3 -9.23 30.13 -4.45
N THR A 4 -10.29 30.45 -3.71
CA THR A 4 -11.34 29.66 -3.08
C THR A 4 -12.46 29.27 -4.07
N ALA A 5 -13.09 28.10 -3.90
CA ALA A 5 -14.53 27.81 -4.09
C ALA A 5 -14.75 26.28 -3.93
N TRP A 6 -15.33 25.69 -2.87
CA TRP A 6 -16.65 25.78 -2.23
C TRP A 6 -17.85 25.20 -3.02
N LEU A 7 -18.45 24.18 -2.38
CA LEU A 7 -19.87 23.75 -2.38
C LEU A 7 -20.39 22.85 -3.50
N VAL A 8 -20.99 21.70 -3.15
CA VAL A 8 -22.44 21.49 -2.89
C VAL A 8 -22.70 19.97 -2.88
N VAL A 9 -23.28 19.43 -1.81
CA VAL A 9 -24.53 18.64 -1.87
C VAL A 9 -25.01 18.44 -0.44
N ALA A 10 -26.07 19.17 -0.14
CA ALA A 10 -26.95 18.97 1.00
C ALA A 10 -28.00 17.92 0.64
N GLY A 11 -28.36 17.08 1.61
CA GLY A 11 -29.47 16.14 1.57
C GLY A 11 -29.55 15.45 2.93
N LEU A 12 -30.08 16.12 3.96
CA LEU A 12 -31.51 16.20 4.30
C LEU A 12 -32.14 14.80 4.50
N LEU A 13 -31.97 14.24 5.70
CA LEU A 13 -32.93 13.29 6.26
C LEU A 13 -33.30 13.78 7.66
N ALA A 14 -34.44 14.43 7.71
CA ALA A 14 -35.19 14.69 8.92
C ALA A 14 -35.67 13.35 9.50
N GLY A 15 -35.51 13.16 10.80
CA GLY A 15 -36.03 12.03 11.54
C GLY A 15 -36.06 12.37 13.02
N ALA A 16 -37.16 12.98 13.44
CA ALA A 16 -37.42 13.44 14.80
C ALA A 16 -37.44 12.30 15.81
N LEU A 17 -36.77 12.46 16.95
CA LEU A 17 -37.26 11.98 18.24
C LEU A 17 -36.89 13.00 19.33
N VAL A 18 -37.94 13.68 19.79
CA VAL A 18 -37.97 14.48 21.02
C VAL A 18 -37.78 13.54 22.21
N VAL A 19 -36.83 13.84 23.09
CA VAL A 19 -36.99 13.55 24.52
C VAL A 19 -36.32 14.65 25.34
N ALA A 20 -37.02 15.04 26.39
CA ALA A 20 -36.88 16.29 27.13
C ALA A 20 -35.60 16.41 27.99
N SER A 21 -35.16 17.65 28.19
CA SER A 21 -34.21 18.07 29.23
C SER A 21 -34.75 17.77 30.65
N PRO A 22 -33.88 17.56 31.65
CA PRO A 22 -33.35 18.71 32.39
C PRO A 22 -31.85 18.62 32.75
N ALA A 23 -31.25 19.80 32.94
CA ALA A 23 -29.91 20.00 33.48
C ALA A 23 -29.78 19.42 34.90
N PRO A 24 -28.58 18.94 35.26
CA PRO A 24 -27.81 19.73 36.22
C PRO A 24 -26.37 19.99 35.76
N ALA A 25 -25.90 21.17 36.15
CA ALA A 25 -24.51 21.53 36.17
C ALA A 25 -23.71 20.59 37.07
N ASP A 26 -22.61 20.05 36.57
CA ASP A 26 -21.35 19.96 37.31
C ASP A 26 -20.23 19.69 36.30
N ALA A 27 -19.16 20.47 36.37
CA ALA A 27 -18.09 20.49 35.38
C ALA A 27 -17.43 19.11 35.25
N PRO A 28 -17.43 18.46 34.07
CA PRO A 28 -16.46 17.40 33.84
C PRO A 28 -15.12 18.09 33.61
N ALA A 29 -14.23 17.96 34.60
CA ALA A 29 -12.80 18.01 34.38
C ALA A 29 -12.52 17.23 33.09
N GLN A 30 -12.03 17.94 32.08
CA GLN A 30 -11.73 17.40 30.77
C GLN A 30 -10.92 16.11 30.98
N PRO A 31 -11.40 14.93 30.52
CA PRO A 31 -10.51 13.80 30.45
C PRO A 31 -9.44 14.23 29.48
N ALA A 32 -8.21 14.40 29.97
CA ALA A 32 -7.05 14.55 29.13
C ALA A 32 -7.13 13.38 28.15
N THR A 33 -7.43 13.69 26.89
CA THR A 33 -7.42 12.75 25.78
C THR A 33 -5.99 12.29 25.68
N ARG A 34 -5.68 11.25 26.45
CA ARG A 34 -4.44 10.49 26.37
C ARG A 34 -4.53 9.91 24.98
N GLN A 35 -3.90 10.61 24.04
CA GLN A 35 -3.72 10.17 22.67
C GLN A 35 -3.06 8.80 22.78
N TYR A 36 -3.89 7.77 22.79
CA TYR A 36 -3.47 6.39 22.68
C TYR A 36 -3.06 6.29 21.22
N TYR A 37 -1.81 6.64 20.94
CA TYR A 37 -1.16 6.01 19.81
C TYR A 37 -1.22 4.53 20.16
N PRO A 38 -1.94 3.68 19.39
CA PRO A 38 -1.70 2.25 19.50
C PRO A 38 -0.20 2.12 19.31
N GLN A 39 0.51 1.69 20.34
CA GLN A 39 1.91 1.34 20.18
C GLN A 39 1.92 0.28 19.11
N GLN A 40 2.38 0.71 17.92
CA GLN A 40 2.64 -0.18 16.83
C GLN A 40 3.52 -1.28 17.42
N PRO A 41 3.14 -2.56 17.28
CA PRO A 41 3.94 -3.66 17.81
C PRO A 41 5.39 -3.40 17.41
N ALA A 42 6.32 -3.59 18.36
CA ALA A 42 7.74 -3.30 18.15
C ALA A 42 8.11 -3.72 16.72
N PRO A 43 8.55 -2.77 15.86
CA PRO A 43 8.80 -3.08 14.47
C PRO A 43 9.69 -4.31 14.42
N GLY A 44 9.33 -5.31 13.61
CA GLY A 44 10.27 -6.36 13.25
C GLY A 44 11.53 -5.71 12.69
N ASP A 45 12.66 -6.41 12.72
CA ASP A 45 13.90 -5.84 12.19
C ASP A 45 13.71 -5.47 10.69
N PRO A 46 13.70 -4.17 10.35
CA PRO A 46 13.32 -3.73 9.01
C PRO A 46 14.40 -4.09 7.98
N MET A 47 15.65 -4.30 8.42
CA MET A 47 16.71 -4.82 7.55
C MET A 47 16.47 -6.29 7.22
N ALA A 48 16.11 -7.10 8.21
CA ALA A 48 15.77 -8.49 7.97
C ALA A 48 14.57 -8.63 7.03
N GLU A 49 13.53 -7.80 7.18
CA GLU A 49 12.38 -7.78 6.26
C GLU A 49 12.79 -7.35 4.84
N ALA A 50 13.64 -6.33 4.71
CA ALA A 50 14.20 -5.89 3.44
C ALA A 50 15.05 -6.99 2.75
N GLU A 51 15.90 -7.68 3.50
CA GLU A 51 16.70 -8.78 2.99
C GLU A 51 15.84 -9.96 2.54
N GLU A 52 14.79 -10.28 3.29
CA GLU A 52 13.86 -11.34 2.96
C GLU A 52 13.03 -11.00 1.71
N LEU A 53 12.59 -9.76 1.58
CA LEU A 53 11.95 -9.26 0.36
C LEU A 53 12.89 -9.39 -0.85
N ARG A 54 14.17 -9.01 -0.71
CA ARG A 54 15.18 -9.24 -1.75
C ARG A 54 15.29 -10.72 -2.13
N ARG A 55 15.36 -11.62 -1.14
CA ARG A 55 15.46 -13.06 -1.39
C ARG A 55 14.25 -13.59 -2.16
N GLN A 56 13.04 -13.22 -1.77
CA GLN A 56 11.82 -13.69 -2.43
C GLN A 56 11.71 -13.15 -3.87
N ILE A 57 12.15 -11.92 -4.14
CA ILE A 57 12.21 -11.41 -5.51
C ILE A 57 13.22 -12.21 -6.33
N ALA A 58 14.40 -12.51 -5.79
CA ALA A 58 15.41 -13.31 -6.48
C ALA A 58 14.92 -14.75 -6.73
N ASP A 59 14.21 -15.37 -5.78
CA ASP A 59 13.60 -16.69 -5.95
C ASP A 59 12.51 -16.68 -7.03
N LEU A 60 11.68 -15.63 -7.06
CA LEU A 60 10.66 -15.45 -8.10
C LEU A 60 11.30 -15.30 -9.49
N ASP A 61 12.37 -14.52 -9.62
CA ASP A 61 13.10 -14.36 -10.88
C ASP A 61 13.74 -15.69 -11.32
N ALA A 62 14.42 -16.39 -10.41
CA ALA A 62 15.07 -17.66 -10.69
C ALA A 62 14.07 -18.77 -11.09
N SER A 63 12.88 -18.78 -10.48
CA SER A 63 11.82 -19.76 -10.77
C SER A 63 10.85 -19.30 -11.86
N TRP A 64 11.05 -18.11 -12.44
CA TRP A 64 10.06 -17.44 -13.29
C TRP A 64 9.50 -18.34 -14.39
N GLU A 65 10.37 -18.93 -15.21
CA GLU A 65 10.00 -19.78 -16.35
C GLU A 65 9.29 -21.08 -15.95
N ALA A 66 9.50 -21.56 -14.72
CA ALA A 66 8.87 -22.78 -14.21
C ALA A 66 7.48 -22.54 -13.62
N LEU A 67 7.13 -21.29 -13.28
CA LEU A 67 5.86 -20.93 -12.67
C LEU A 67 4.75 -20.76 -13.71
N THR A 68 3.53 -21.17 -13.36
CA THR A 68 2.34 -20.87 -14.17
C THR A 68 1.98 -19.38 -14.08
N PRO A 69 1.24 -18.83 -15.06
CA PRO A 69 0.79 -17.43 -15.02
C PRO A 69 0.04 -17.06 -13.74
N GLU A 70 -0.87 -17.92 -13.25
CA GLU A 70 -1.55 -17.65 -11.98
C GLU A 70 -0.60 -17.63 -10.78
N GLN A 71 0.37 -18.54 -10.73
CA GLN A 71 1.36 -18.58 -9.65
C GLN A 71 2.25 -17.34 -9.65
N ARG A 72 2.67 -16.88 -10.83
CA ARG A 72 3.42 -15.61 -10.99
C ARG A 72 2.61 -14.44 -10.45
N ASN A 73 1.34 -14.33 -10.85
CA ASN A 73 0.46 -13.25 -10.39
C ASN A 73 0.24 -13.27 -8.87
N GLN A 74 0.02 -14.44 -8.28
CA GLN A 74 -0.13 -14.57 -6.83
C GLN A 74 1.15 -14.17 -6.07
N ARG A 75 2.31 -14.66 -6.51
CA ARG A 75 3.59 -14.30 -5.88
C ARG A 75 3.89 -12.81 -6.00
N ILE A 76 3.69 -12.24 -7.19
CA ILE A 76 3.85 -10.81 -7.44
C ILE A 76 2.95 -9.96 -6.53
N ALA A 77 1.68 -10.35 -6.36
CA ALA A 77 0.76 -9.64 -5.46
C ALA A 77 1.25 -9.67 -4.00
N GLY A 78 1.73 -10.82 -3.53
CA GLY A 78 2.34 -10.95 -2.20
C GLY A 78 3.58 -10.07 -2.02
N LEU A 79 4.46 -10.03 -3.02
CA LEU A 79 5.66 -9.18 -3.00
C LEU A 79 5.31 -7.69 -2.98
N GLN A 80 4.32 -7.24 -3.75
CA GLN A 80 3.88 -5.84 -3.73
C GLN A 80 3.38 -5.39 -2.35
N GLN A 81 2.68 -6.29 -1.63
CA GLN A 81 2.26 -5.98 -0.26
C GLN A 81 3.45 -5.85 0.70
N GLN A 82 4.45 -6.73 0.58
CA GLN A 82 5.69 -6.61 1.37
C GLN A 82 6.48 -5.35 1.05
N VAL A 83 6.63 -4.98 -0.23
CA VAL A 83 7.28 -3.71 -0.63
C VAL A 83 6.58 -2.53 0.03
N THR A 84 5.25 -2.51 0.05
CA THR A 84 4.47 -1.44 0.68
C THR A 84 4.70 -1.39 2.18
N LYS A 85 4.80 -2.55 2.85
CA LYS A 85 5.10 -2.63 4.28
C LYS A 85 6.50 -2.10 4.57
N VAL A 86 7.52 -2.58 3.85
CA VAL A 86 8.91 -2.16 4.02
C VAL A 86 9.09 -0.66 3.70
N ASP A 87 8.37 -0.11 2.72
CA ASP A 87 8.33 1.34 2.48
C ASP A 87 7.78 2.12 3.67
N LEU A 88 6.69 1.63 4.29
CA LEU A 88 6.11 2.25 5.47
C LEU A 88 7.09 2.22 6.65
N ASP A 89 7.74 1.07 6.87
CA ASP A 89 8.73 0.90 7.93
C ASP A 89 9.99 1.76 7.67
N SER A 90 10.42 1.90 6.41
CA SER A 90 11.53 2.75 5.97
C SER A 90 11.38 4.20 6.40
N ARG A 91 10.16 4.74 6.38
CA ARG A 91 9.88 6.15 6.70
C ARG A 91 10.19 6.51 8.15
N ASN A 92 10.23 5.53 9.04
CA ASN A 92 10.54 5.71 10.45
C ASN A 92 12.01 5.47 10.77
N LEU A 93 12.83 5.07 9.80
CA LEU A 93 14.26 4.78 9.99
C LEU A 93 15.12 6.04 9.98
N PRO A 94 16.23 6.05 10.73
CA PRO A 94 17.25 7.08 10.57
C PRO A 94 17.85 7.02 9.16
N GLN A 95 18.28 8.18 8.65
CA GLN A 95 18.73 8.34 7.25
C GLN A 95 19.85 7.36 6.85
N ASP A 96 20.76 7.05 7.76
CA ASP A 96 21.87 6.10 7.52
C ASP A 96 21.36 4.68 7.24
N GLN A 97 20.42 4.20 8.06
CA GLN A 97 19.77 2.90 7.86
C GLN A 97 18.91 2.87 6.60
N LYS A 98 18.23 3.98 6.30
CA LYS A 98 17.46 4.10 5.05
C LYS A 98 18.36 3.96 3.82
N ALA A 99 19.49 4.65 3.79
CA ALA A 99 20.45 4.56 2.68
C ALA A 99 21.02 3.14 2.53
N GLN A 100 21.33 2.48 3.64
CA GLN A 100 21.77 1.08 3.63
C GLN A 100 20.68 0.14 3.10
N MET A 101 19.43 0.31 3.54
CA MET A 101 18.30 -0.45 3.03
C MET A 101 18.10 -0.28 1.54
N ASP A 102 18.10 0.97 1.09
CA ASP A 102 17.91 1.32 -0.32
C ASP A 102 19.03 0.71 -1.17
N ALA A 103 20.27 0.67 -0.69
CA ALA A 103 21.38 0.00 -1.37
C ALA A 103 21.16 -1.52 -1.56
N ILE A 104 20.48 -2.18 -0.62
CA ILE A 104 20.19 -3.62 -0.66
C ILE A 104 18.93 -3.89 -1.51
N LEU A 105 17.89 -3.09 -1.35
CA LEU A 105 16.58 -3.34 -1.95
C LEU A 105 16.42 -2.81 -3.36
N LEU A 106 16.99 -1.65 -3.68
CA LEU A 106 16.80 -0.99 -4.98
C LEU A 106 17.06 -1.92 -6.18
N PRO A 107 18.15 -2.70 -6.26
CA PRO A 107 18.35 -3.63 -7.38
C PRO A 107 17.24 -4.68 -7.46
N SER A 108 16.77 -5.19 -6.32
CA SER A 108 15.69 -6.17 -6.24
C SER A 108 14.36 -5.59 -6.73
N LEU A 109 14.04 -4.36 -6.35
CA LEU A 109 12.83 -3.67 -6.80
C LEU A 109 12.83 -3.45 -8.32
N LEU A 110 13.99 -3.18 -8.93
CA LEU A 110 14.14 -3.09 -10.38
C LEU A 110 13.85 -4.44 -11.07
N HIS A 111 14.32 -5.55 -10.50
CA HIS A 111 13.98 -6.88 -11.00
C HIS A 111 12.48 -7.16 -10.90
N LEU A 112 11.84 -6.83 -9.77
CA LEU A 112 10.39 -6.98 -9.62
C LEU A 112 9.63 -6.14 -10.66
N ALA A 113 10.09 -4.93 -10.97
CA ALA A 113 9.49 -4.09 -12.01
C ALA A 113 9.61 -4.71 -13.42
N ASP A 114 10.74 -5.34 -13.73
CA ASP A 114 10.91 -6.09 -14.99
C ASP A 114 9.97 -7.30 -15.07
N LEU A 115 9.83 -8.06 -13.99
CA LEU A 115 8.88 -9.18 -13.90
C LEU A 115 7.43 -8.71 -14.07
N LEU A 116 7.06 -7.60 -13.44
CA LEU A 116 5.76 -6.96 -13.61
C LEU A 116 5.50 -6.54 -15.07
N ARG A 117 6.53 -6.06 -15.77
CA ARG A 117 6.44 -5.71 -17.18
C ARG A 117 6.25 -6.95 -18.05
N LYS A 118 6.92 -8.07 -17.73
CA LYS A 118 6.75 -9.36 -18.44
C LYS A 118 5.31 -9.89 -18.34
N VAL A 119 4.64 -9.71 -17.19
CA VAL A 119 3.22 -10.10 -17.04
C VAL A 119 2.29 -9.18 -17.82
N GLN A 120 2.56 -7.88 -17.80
CA GLN A 120 1.69 -6.88 -18.43
C GLN A 120 1.85 -6.81 -19.95
N THR A 121 2.94 -7.33 -20.51
CA THR A 121 3.15 -7.35 -21.95
C THR A 121 2.44 -8.58 -22.51
N PRO A 122 1.28 -8.45 -23.18
CA PRO A 122 0.64 -9.59 -23.83
C PRO A 122 1.62 -10.19 -24.85
N PRO A 123 1.61 -11.52 -25.06
CA PRO A 123 2.42 -12.14 -26.08
C PRO A 123 2.12 -11.44 -27.41
N GLN A 124 3.17 -10.90 -28.04
CA GLN A 124 3.07 -10.26 -29.35
C GLN A 124 2.84 -11.36 -30.40
N GLY A 125 1.65 -11.95 -30.40
CA GLY A 125 1.12 -12.56 -31.62
C GLY A 125 1.00 -11.46 -32.67
N PRO A 126 1.11 -11.80 -33.98
CA PRO A 126 0.93 -10.80 -35.03
C PRO A 126 -0.48 -10.24 -34.94
N CYS A 127 -0.62 -9.05 -34.34
CA CYS A 127 -1.81 -8.24 -34.40
C CYS A 127 -1.98 -7.75 -35.84
N VAL A 128 -2.57 -8.58 -36.70
CA VAL A 128 -3.00 -8.17 -38.04
C VAL A 128 -4.30 -7.39 -37.86
N PHE A 129 -4.21 -6.07 -38.04
CA PHE A 129 -5.37 -5.17 -38.11
C PHE A 129 -6.43 -5.75 -39.08
N PRO A 130 -7.74 -5.72 -38.76
CA PRO A 130 -8.39 -4.85 -37.77
C PRO A 130 -8.97 -5.55 -36.51
N LEU A 131 -8.58 -6.78 -36.14
CA LEU A 131 -9.28 -7.58 -35.12
C LEU A 131 -8.71 -7.55 -33.69
N CYS A 132 -7.97 -6.51 -33.30
CA CYS A 132 -7.63 -6.27 -31.89
C CYS A 132 -8.70 -5.39 -31.22
N LEU A 133 -9.88 -5.96 -30.97
CA LEU A 133 -10.90 -5.38 -30.08
C LEU A 133 -10.68 -5.93 -28.66
N PRO A 134 -10.23 -5.13 -27.69
CA PRO A 134 -10.34 -5.49 -26.29
C PRO A 134 -11.78 -5.26 -25.83
N GLY A 135 -12.48 -6.35 -25.49
CA GLY A 135 -13.76 -6.30 -24.77
C GLY A 135 -14.99 -6.05 -25.64
N LEU A 136 -15.75 -7.11 -25.88
CA LEU A 136 -17.22 -7.05 -25.97
C LEU A 136 -17.78 -7.24 -24.56
#